data_AF-A0A9Q1JCR5-F1
#
_entry.id   AF-A0A9Q1JCR5-F1
#
_cell.length_a   1.000
_cell.length_b   1.000
_cell.length_c   1.000
_cell.angle_alpha   90.00
_cell.angle_beta   90.00
_cell.angle_gamma   90.00
#
_symmetry.space_group_name_H-M   'P 1'
#
loop_
_entity.id
_entity.type
_entity.pdbx_description
1 polymer ?
#
loop_
_entity_poly.entity_id
_entity_poly.type
_entity_poly.pdbx_seq_one_letter_code
_entity_poly.pdbx_strand_id
1 'polypeptide(L)'
;MQCILTRVDFDLYYGGEAFSVEQPQSFTCPYCGRMGYTETSLQEHVTSEHAETSTEVICPICAALPGGDPNHVTDDFAAHLTLEHRAPRDLISFH
;
A
#
# COMPACT_ATOMS: atom_id res chain seq x y z
N MET A 1 -18.64 18.71 3.26
CA MET A 1 -19.63 17.93 2.49
C MET A 1 -18.88 17.11 1.45
N GLN A 2 -18.62 15.83 1.72
CA GLN A 2 -17.89 14.96 0.79
C GLN A 2 -18.88 14.24 -0.12
N CYS A 3 -18.73 14.44 -1.43
CA CYS A 3 -19.53 13.78 -2.45
C CYS A 3 -19.00 12.36 -2.65
N ILE A 4 -19.85 11.38 -2.39
CA ILE A 4 -19.56 9.96 -2.59
C ILE A 4 -19.64 9.71 -4.10
N LEU A 5 -18.50 9.62 -4.76
CA LEU A 5 -18.45 9.37 -6.20
C LEU A 5 -18.83 7.90 -6.45
N THR A 6 -19.92 7.68 -7.18
CA THR A 6 -20.37 6.32 -7.49
C THR A 6 -19.38 5.65 -8.45
N ARG A 7 -19.23 4.33 -8.35
CA ARG A 7 -18.30 3.52 -9.17
C ARG A 7 -18.42 3.79 -10.68
N VAL A 8 -19.62 4.14 -11.14
CA VAL A 8 -19.93 4.41 -12.55
C VAL A 8 -19.36 5.75 -13.01
N ASP A 9 -19.40 6.76 -12.14
CA ASP A 9 -18.85 8.09 -12.43
C ASP A 9 -17.31 8.08 -12.42
N PHE A 10 -16.73 7.23 -11.56
CA PHE A 10 -15.29 6.98 -11.53
C PHE A 10 -14.78 6.34 -12.84
N ASP A 11 -15.48 5.34 -13.36
CA ASP A 11 -15.15 4.65 -14.61
C ASP A 11 -15.22 5.58 -15.85
N LEU A 12 -16.22 6.45 -15.89
CA LEU A 12 -16.40 7.47 -16.93
C LEU A 12 -15.32 8.55 -16.90
N TYR A 13 -14.85 8.95 -15.71
CA TYR A 13 -13.83 9.98 -15.58
C TYR A 13 -12.40 9.45 -15.81
N TYR A 14 -12.15 8.18 -15.50
CA TYR A 14 -10.83 7.52 -15.62
C TYR A 14 -10.73 6.51 -16.77
N GLY A 15 -11.66 6.53 -17.73
CA GLY A 15 -11.47 5.93 -19.04
C GLY A 15 -11.46 4.40 -19.10
N GLY A 16 -12.09 3.71 -18.14
CA GLY A 16 -12.34 2.27 -18.24
C GLY A 16 -11.10 1.38 -18.41
N GLU A 17 -9.90 1.86 -18.08
CA GLU A 17 -8.73 1.00 -18.00
C GLU A 17 -8.80 0.25 -16.67
N ALA A 18 -9.02 -1.06 -16.76
CA ALA A 18 -8.92 -1.96 -15.62
C ALA A 18 -7.67 -1.58 -14.80
N PHE A 19 -7.86 -1.35 -13.50
CA PHE A 19 -6.77 -1.09 -12.56
C PHE A 19 -5.68 -2.14 -12.76
N SER A 20 -4.65 -1.80 -13.54
CA SER A 20 -3.47 -2.63 -13.67
C SER A 20 -2.90 -2.77 -12.28
N VAL A 21 -2.59 -4.01 -11.89
CA VAL A 21 -1.91 -4.42 -10.65
C VAL A 21 -0.51 -3.73 -10.52
N GLU A 22 -0.15 -2.88 -11.47
CA GLU A 22 1.12 -2.20 -11.69
C GLU A 22 1.00 -0.66 -11.73
N GLN A 23 -0.14 -0.07 -11.34
CA GLN A 23 -0.15 1.37 -11.08
C GLN A 23 0.81 1.67 -9.92
N PRO A 24 1.58 2.78 -9.94
CA PRO A 24 2.42 3.17 -8.82
C PRO A 24 1.52 3.42 -7.61
N GLN A 25 1.33 2.38 -6.79
CA GLN A 25 0.52 2.46 -5.59
C GLN A 25 1.24 3.42 -4.66
N SER A 26 0.67 4.62 -4.54
CA SER A 26 1.15 5.64 -3.64
C SER A 26 0.63 5.30 -2.26
N PHE A 27 1.37 4.46 -1.55
CA PHE A 27 1.06 4.14 -0.16
C PHE A 27 1.30 5.35 0.72
N THR A 28 0.51 5.40 1.79
CA THR A 28 0.63 6.41 2.84
C THR A 28 1.24 5.75 4.07
N CYS A 29 2.27 6.37 4.62
CA CYS A 29 2.88 5.90 5.85
C CYS A 29 1.89 6.06 7.00
N PRO A 30 1.51 4.99 7.73
CA PRO A 30 0.55 5.09 8.82
C PRO A 30 1.15 5.78 10.05
N TYR A 31 2.48 5.87 10.17
CA TYR A 31 3.14 6.54 11.29
C TYR A 31 3.19 8.07 11.14
N CYS A 32 3.52 8.57 9.95
CA CYS A 32 3.69 10.01 9.72
C CYS A 32 2.66 10.63 8.78
N GLY A 33 1.79 9.83 8.17
CA GLY A 33 0.75 10.27 7.23
C GLY A 33 1.28 10.76 5.88
N ARG A 34 2.59 10.62 5.59
CA ARG A 34 3.14 11.04 4.30
C ARG A 34 2.74 10.05 3.21
N MET A 35 2.24 10.58 2.09
CA MET A 35 1.79 9.80 0.93
C MET A 35 2.77 9.88 -0.22
N GLY A 36 2.62 8.99 -1.21
CA GLY A 36 3.47 8.97 -2.40
C GLY A 36 4.65 8.01 -2.31
N TYR A 37 4.61 7.05 -1.39
CA TYR A 37 5.63 6.01 -1.30
C TYR A 37 5.23 4.79 -2.13
N THR A 38 6.19 4.20 -2.82
CA THR A 38 6.06 2.84 -3.33
C THR A 38 6.25 1.84 -2.20
N GLU A 39 5.93 0.56 -2.42
CA GLU A 39 6.14 -0.51 -1.43
C GLU A 39 7.59 -0.50 -0.89
N THR A 40 8.57 -0.38 -1.78
CA THR A 40 10.00 -0.31 -1.43
C THR A 40 10.36 0.98 -0.70
N SER A 41 9.91 2.15 -1.19
CA SER A 41 10.21 3.42 -0.53
C SER A 41 9.54 3.55 0.83
N LEU A 42 8.35 2.95 1.00
CA LEU A 42 7.65 2.91 2.28
C LEU A 42 8.41 2.03 3.27
N GLN A 43 8.87 0.86 2.84
CA GLN A 43 9.72 -0.01 3.64
C GLN A 43 10.98 0.75 4.11
N GLU A 44 11.76 1.33 3.19
CA GLU A 44 12.98 2.06 3.56
C GLU A 44 12.71 3.25 4.48
N HIS A 45 11.62 3.99 4.22
CA HIS A 45 11.18 5.11 5.06
C HIS A 45 10.83 4.65 6.48
N VAL A 46 10.02 3.59 6.61
CA VAL A 46 9.61 3.07 7.91
C VAL A 46 10.79 2.46 8.66
N THR A 47 11.67 1.73 7.99
CA THR A 47 12.86 1.14 8.61
C THR A 47 13.94 2.18 8.98
N SER A 48 13.93 3.37 8.40
CA SER A 48 14.92 4.42 8.70
C SER A 48 14.38 5.48 9.67
N GLU A 49 13.15 5.95 9.46
CA GLU A 49 12.54 7.04 10.23
C GLU A 49 11.67 6.53 11.40
N HIS A 50 11.21 5.27 11.32
CA HIS A 50 10.26 4.67 12.26
C HIS A 50 10.74 3.31 12.81
N ALA A 51 12.04 3.04 12.79
CA ALA A 51 12.63 1.79 13.27
C ALA A 51 12.30 1.45 14.74
N GLU A 52 12.10 2.48 15.56
CA GLU A 52 11.80 2.35 16.99
C GLU A 52 10.32 2.65 17.32
N THR A 53 9.46 2.77 16.28
CA THR A 53 8.05 3.12 16.45
C THR A 53 7.19 1.85 16.51
N SER A 54 6.91 1.36 17.71
CA SER A 54 5.99 0.23 17.95
C SER A 54 4.56 0.74 18.17
N THR A 55 3.88 1.11 17.08
CA THR A 55 2.45 1.47 17.13
C THR A 55 1.67 0.52 16.24
N GLU A 56 0.56 0.02 16.77
CA GLU A 56 -0.38 -0.83 16.05
C GLU A 56 -0.96 -0.09 14.84
N VAL A 57 -0.58 -0.54 13.65
CA VAL A 57 -1.03 0.03 12.38
C VAL A 57 -1.52 -1.06 11.45
N ILE A 58 -2.48 -0.70 10.59
CA ILE A 58 -2.96 -1.60 9.55
C ILE A 58 -2.03 -1.48 8.35
N CYS A 59 -1.56 -2.61 7.81
CA CYS A 59 -0.74 -2.59 6.62
C CYS A 59 -1.57 -2.19 5.38
N PRO A 60 -1.29 -1.04 4.74
CA PRO A 60 -2.04 -0.61 3.56
C PRO A 60 -1.80 -1.50 2.34
N ILE A 61 -0.67 -2.22 2.30
CA ILE A 61 -0.35 -3.16 1.21
C ILE A 61 -1.17 -4.44 1.35
N CYS A 62 -1.29 -4.99 2.58
CA CYS A 62 -2.17 -6.14 2.85
C CYS A 62 -3.64 -5.83 2.49
N ALA A 63 -4.09 -4.61 2.79
CA ALA A 63 -5.44 -4.18 2.45
C ALA A 63 -5.67 -3.94 0.94
N ALA A 64 -4.60 -3.66 0.19
CA ALA A 64 -4.67 -3.48 -1.26
C ALA A 64 -4.59 -4.80 -2.05
N LEU A 65 -4.07 -5.88 -1.44
CA LEU A 65 -3.94 -7.18 -2.09
C LEU A 65 -5.29 -7.92 -2.16
N PRO A 66 -5.69 -8.46 -3.34
CA PRO A 66 -6.99 -9.10 -3.54
C PRO A 66 -7.19 -10.42 -2.75
N GLY A 67 -6.14 -10.93 -2.10
CA GLY A 67 -6.19 -12.09 -1.21
C GLY A 67 -5.59 -11.84 0.17
N GLY A 68 -5.30 -10.59 0.53
CA GLY A 68 -4.79 -10.20 1.84
C GLY A 68 -5.90 -9.90 2.84
N ASP A 69 -5.57 -9.93 4.12
CA ASP A 69 -6.47 -9.50 5.19
C ASP A 69 -6.50 -7.96 5.30
N PRO A 70 -7.62 -7.28 5.00
CA PRO A 70 -7.71 -5.82 5.04
C PRO A 70 -7.66 -5.24 6.46
N ASN A 71 -7.81 -6.08 7.48
CA ASN A 71 -7.69 -5.70 8.88
C ASN A 71 -6.42 -6.29 9.52
N HIS A 72 -5.38 -6.58 8.73
CA HIS A 72 -4.11 -7.04 9.30
C HIS A 72 -3.43 -5.91 10.06
N VAL A 73 -3.51 -5.99 11.39
CA VAL A 73 -2.83 -5.09 12.33
C VAL A 73 -1.47 -5.67 12.68
N THR A 74 -0.43 -4.86 12.56
CA THR A 74 0.92 -5.18 13.03
C THR A 74 1.39 -4.08 13.98
N ASP A 75 2.08 -4.46 15.06
CA ASP A 75 2.73 -3.50 15.97
C ASP A 75 4.11 -3.08 15.43
N ASP A 76 4.76 -3.99 14.70
CA ASP A 76 6.07 -3.78 14.08
C ASP A 76 5.93 -3.74 12.56
N PHE A 77 5.49 -2.59 12.04
CA PHE A 77 5.26 -2.41 10.60
C PHE A 77 6.56 -2.49 9.80
N ALA A 78 7.68 -2.03 10.36
CA ALA A 78 9.00 -2.13 9.75
C ALA A 78 9.38 -3.60 9.51
N ALA A 79 9.29 -4.43 10.55
CA ALA A 79 9.54 -5.86 10.42
C ALA A 79 8.52 -6.53 9.49
N HIS A 80 7.23 -6.21 9.61
CA HIS A 80 6.17 -6.75 8.74
C HIS A 80 6.48 -6.51 7.25
N LEU A 81 6.81 -5.26 6.88
CA LEU A 81 7.16 -4.92 5.51
C LEU A 81 8.38 -5.69 5.02
N THR A 82 9.38 -5.92 5.88
CA THR A 82 10.62 -6.64 5.51
C THR A 82 10.50 -8.15 5.48
N LEU A 83 9.46 -8.72 6.09
CA LEU A 83 9.18 -10.15 6.08
C LEU A 83 8.16 -10.52 5.00
N GLU A 84 7.04 -9.79 4.95
CA GLU A 84 5.87 -10.14 4.14
C GLU A 84 5.84 -9.39 2.79
N HIS A 85 6.36 -8.16 2.75
CA HIS A 85 6.41 -7.30 1.56
C HIS A 85 7.85 -7.07 1.08
N ARG A 86 8.75 -8.01 1.38
CA ARG A 86 10.11 -7.94 0.89
C ARG A 86 10.09 -8.12 -0.63
N ALA A 87 10.22 -7.01 -1.36
CA ALA A 87 10.22 -7.00 -2.80
C ALA A 87 11.10 -8.14 -3.37
N PRO A 88 10.51 -9.17 -3.99
CA PRO A 88 11.26 -9.97 -4.94
C PRO A 88 11.55 -9.04 -6.11
N ARG A 89 12.84 -8.81 -6.37
CA ARG A 89 13.29 -8.25 -7.64
C ARG A 89 12.58 -9.00 -8.75
N ASP A 90 11.82 -8.27 -9.57
CA ASP A 90 11.52 -8.64 -10.94
C ASP A 90 10.76 -9.97 -11.09
N LEU A 91 9.43 -9.92 -11.03
CA LEU A 91 8.61 -10.89 -11.74
C LEU A 91 7.78 -10.15 -12.78
N ILE A 92 8.48 -9.78 -13.86
CA ILE A 92 7.94 -9.96 -15.20
C ILE A 92 7.32 -11.36 -15.29
N SER A 93 6.02 -11.42 -15.16
CA SER A 93 5.11 -12.46 -15.65
C SER A 93 3.72 -11.85 -15.46
N PHE A 94 2.88 -11.64 -16.46
CA PHE A 94 2.47 -12.46 -17.61
C PHE A 94 1.92 -11.46 -18.67
N HIS A 95 1.87 -11.67 -19.98
CA HIS A 95 1.80 -12.85 -20.85
C HIS A 95 2.25 -12.43 -22.26
#